data_AF-A0A1Y2D4V3-F1
#
_entry.id   AF-A0A1Y2D4V3-F1
#
_cell.length_a   1.000
_cell.length_b   1.000
_cell.length_c   1.000
_cell.angle_alpha   90.00
_cell.angle_beta   90.00
_cell.angle_gamma   90.00
#
_symmetry.space_group_name_H-M   'P 1'
#
loop_
_entity.id
_entity.type
_entity.pdbx_description
1 polymer ?
#
loop_
_entity_poly.entity_id
_entity_poly.type
_entity_poly.pdbx_seq_one_letter_code
_entity_poly.pdbx_strand_id
1 'polypeptide(L)'
;MVTIEKRNNISKIIKENNLNELKLFIEKNKIDLKKFNTIDFDFLIYSLKNKISIEVIKFIINQCQYETYNYYVQEGKQYTSKRPPIFYAIATNNFKIANFLLINNADINYKENALIYDLFKHQLLNKSNLKYILSSGIRIFDNFIIEFLISNIYSIEYNTIQRMNFLEIILKYYYFDNDFIIKLLYIFKNKNSLSTKHLQELLINEHKIVIKDEWYKDACYYENNNALKVLLKYDIRNKDELLKKIESYKKLDTYYDLEENFYDLDH
;
A
#
# COMPACT_ATOMS: atom_id res chain seq x y z
N MET A 1 4.81 3.59 38.21
CA MET A 1 5.87 2.56 38.15
C MET A 1 5.29 1.14 38.03
N VAL A 2 4.41 0.70 38.93
CA VAL A 2 3.81 -0.66 38.92
C VAL A 2 3.12 -1.05 37.60
N THR A 3 2.45 -0.12 36.91
CA THR A 3 1.74 -0.42 35.65
C THR A 3 2.68 -0.69 34.48
N ILE A 4 3.83 -0.01 34.43
CA ILE A 4 4.83 -0.16 33.35
C ILE A 4 5.56 -1.50 33.50
N GLU A 5 5.94 -1.86 34.72
CA GLU A 5 6.59 -3.14 35.00
C GLU A 5 5.69 -4.33 34.63
N LYS A 6 4.41 -4.28 35.03
CA LYS A 6 3.43 -5.30 34.63
C LYS A 6 3.25 -5.38 33.11
N ARG A 7 3.14 -4.24 32.42
CA ARG A 7 3.07 -4.20 30.95
C ARG A 7 4.30 -4.85 30.31
N ASN A 8 5.48 -4.61 30.84
CA ASN A 8 6.72 -5.20 30.33
C ASN A 8 6.75 -6.71 30.53
N ASN A 9 6.28 -7.21 31.68
CA ASN A 9 6.16 -8.63 31.94
C ASN A 9 5.18 -9.31 30.97
N ILE A 10 4.01 -8.71 30.75
CA ILE A 10 3.02 -9.23 29.78
C ILE A 10 3.62 -9.23 28.36
N SER A 11 4.28 -8.13 27.97
CA SER A 11 4.94 -8.01 26.66
C SER A 11 5.98 -9.10 26.44
N LYS A 12 6.78 -9.42 27.47
CA LYS A 12 7.76 -10.50 27.42
C LYS A 12 7.11 -11.86 27.15
N ILE A 13 6.05 -12.18 27.88
CA ILE A 13 5.30 -13.44 27.72
C ILE A 13 4.64 -13.52 26.33
N ILE A 14 4.06 -12.42 25.85
CA ILE A 14 3.51 -12.34 24.49
C ILE A 14 4.60 -12.64 23.46
N LYS A 15 5.81 -12.09 23.65
CA LYS A 15 6.94 -12.27 22.74
C LYS A 15 7.46 -13.71 22.71
N GLU A 16 7.29 -14.46 23.79
CA GLU A 16 7.59 -15.90 23.85
C GLU A 16 6.58 -16.73 23.02
N ASN A 17 5.47 -16.12 22.57
CA ASN A 17 4.47 -16.69 21.67
C ASN A 17 3.82 -17.98 22.22
N ASN A 18 3.76 -18.10 23.55
CA ASN A 18 3.17 -19.21 24.27
C ASN A 18 1.78 -18.85 24.80
N LEU A 19 0.72 -19.26 24.09
CA LEU A 19 -0.66 -18.93 24.47
C LEU A 19 -1.04 -19.44 25.86
N ASN A 20 -0.58 -20.64 26.24
CA ASN A 20 -0.95 -21.25 27.52
C ASN A 20 -0.34 -20.47 28.69
N GLU A 21 0.92 -20.09 28.56
CA GLU A 21 1.62 -19.27 29.55
C GLU A 21 0.99 -17.88 29.69
N LEU A 22 0.62 -17.25 28.57
CA LEU A 22 -0.08 -15.97 28.58
C LEU A 22 -1.42 -16.05 29.32
N LYS A 23 -2.23 -17.10 29.04
CA LYS A 23 -3.51 -17.33 29.73
C LYS A 23 -3.31 -17.52 31.23
N LEU A 24 -2.42 -18.43 31.62
CA LEU A 24 -2.11 -18.71 33.03
C LEU A 24 -1.64 -17.46 33.77
N PHE A 25 -0.78 -16.65 33.13
CA PHE A 25 -0.29 -15.41 33.73
C PHE A 25 -1.42 -14.40 33.93
N ILE A 26 -2.30 -14.20 32.94
CA ILE A 26 -3.43 -13.28 33.02
C ILE A 26 -4.42 -13.71 34.10
N GLU A 27 -4.79 -15.00 34.13
CA GLU A 27 -5.72 -15.56 35.11
C GLU A 27 -5.19 -15.46 36.54
N LYS A 28 -3.95 -15.93 36.77
CA LYS A 28 -3.31 -15.93 38.09
C LYS A 28 -3.19 -14.53 38.69
N ASN A 29 -2.92 -13.53 37.84
CA ASN A 29 -2.73 -12.15 38.27
C ASN A 29 -4.00 -11.29 38.15
N LYS A 30 -5.14 -11.88 37.74
CA LYS A 30 -6.42 -11.18 37.51
C LYS A 30 -6.25 -9.92 36.64
N ILE A 31 -5.51 -10.07 35.55
CA ILE A 31 -5.15 -8.97 34.65
C ILE A 31 -6.31 -8.68 33.69
N ASP A 32 -6.75 -7.43 33.68
CA ASP A 32 -7.58 -6.88 32.62
C ASP A 32 -6.65 -6.27 31.56
N LEU A 33 -6.45 -7.00 30.45
CA LEU A 33 -5.45 -6.64 29.44
C LEU A 33 -5.72 -5.28 28.81
N LYS A 34 -7.00 -4.92 28.63
CA LYS A 34 -7.44 -3.66 28.02
C LYS A 34 -6.91 -2.44 28.78
N LYS A 35 -6.86 -2.51 30.12
CA LYS A 35 -6.41 -1.40 31.00
C LYS A 35 -4.94 -1.03 30.84
N PHE A 36 -4.15 -1.88 30.21
CA PHE A 36 -2.73 -1.64 29.98
C PHE A 36 -2.44 -1.06 28.60
N ASN A 37 -3.43 -0.97 27.70
CA ASN A 37 -3.31 -0.19 26.47
C ASN A 37 -3.34 1.31 26.83
N THR A 38 -2.48 2.08 26.18
CA THR A 38 -2.38 3.54 26.31
C THR A 38 -2.25 4.18 24.94
N ILE A 39 -2.27 5.51 24.91
CA ILE A 39 -2.16 6.28 23.67
C ILE A 39 -0.88 5.97 22.86
N ASP A 40 0.18 5.53 23.54
CA ASP A 40 1.51 5.23 23.00
C ASP A 40 1.81 3.71 22.94
N PHE A 41 0.92 2.84 23.42
CA PHE A 41 1.15 1.41 23.48
C PHE A 41 -0.14 0.60 23.38
N ASP A 42 -0.14 -0.42 22.53
CA ASP A 42 -1.27 -1.32 22.35
C ASP A 42 -0.80 -2.76 22.15
N PHE A 43 -1.38 -3.71 22.87
CA PHE A 43 -0.94 -5.11 22.81
C PHE A 43 -1.20 -5.77 21.46
N LEU A 44 -2.26 -5.41 20.74
CA LEU A 44 -2.48 -5.92 19.39
C LEU A 44 -1.39 -5.43 18.44
N ILE A 45 -1.13 -4.12 18.40
CA ILE A 45 -0.04 -3.55 17.59
C ILE A 45 1.33 -4.13 17.98
N TYR A 46 1.61 -4.25 19.28
CA TYR A 46 2.84 -4.87 19.78
C TYR A 46 2.99 -6.31 19.26
N SER A 47 1.92 -7.10 19.30
CA SER A 47 1.94 -8.51 18.85
C SER A 47 2.14 -8.62 17.34
N LEU A 48 1.52 -7.72 16.56
CA LEU A 48 1.67 -7.70 15.11
C LEU A 48 3.11 -7.35 14.70
N LYS A 49 3.72 -6.36 15.35
CA LYS A 49 5.13 -6.00 15.15
C LYS A 49 6.09 -7.14 15.45
N ASN A 50 5.80 -7.93 16.49
CA ASN A 50 6.63 -9.06 16.91
C ASN A 50 6.29 -10.38 16.19
N LYS A 51 5.46 -10.36 15.13
CA LYS A 51 5.11 -11.53 14.31
C LYS A 51 4.54 -12.70 15.13
N ILE A 52 3.72 -12.38 16.11
CA ILE A 52 3.10 -13.35 17.02
C ILE A 52 2.08 -14.23 16.29
N SER A 53 1.87 -15.46 16.79
CA SER A 53 0.91 -16.42 16.23
C SER A 53 -0.53 -15.87 16.20
N ILE A 54 -1.32 -16.34 15.23
CA ILE A 54 -2.71 -15.87 15.10
C ILE A 54 -3.57 -16.30 16.30
N GLU A 55 -3.23 -17.41 16.95
CA GLU A 55 -3.91 -17.92 18.13
C GLU A 55 -3.73 -16.96 19.32
N VAL A 56 -2.50 -16.49 19.56
CA VAL A 56 -2.22 -15.47 20.59
C VAL A 56 -2.86 -14.14 20.23
N ILE A 57 -2.82 -13.73 18.95
CA ILE A 57 -3.44 -12.48 18.50
C ILE A 57 -4.97 -12.51 18.69
N LYS A 58 -5.63 -13.61 18.34
CA LYS A 58 -7.08 -13.79 18.58
C LYS A 58 -7.40 -13.72 20.07
N PHE A 59 -6.56 -14.32 20.92
CA PHE A 59 -6.72 -14.24 22.35
C PHE A 59 -6.61 -12.79 22.86
N ILE A 60 -5.61 -12.03 22.42
CA ILE A 60 -5.43 -10.61 22.78
C ILE A 60 -6.64 -9.78 22.34
N ILE A 61 -7.12 -9.98 21.10
CA ILE A 61 -8.30 -9.28 20.60
C ILE A 61 -9.54 -9.55 21.47
N ASN A 62 -9.74 -10.81 21.87
CA ASN A 62 -10.83 -11.19 22.75
C ASN A 62 -10.71 -10.55 24.14
N GLN A 63 -9.50 -10.51 24.72
CA GLN A 63 -9.27 -9.89 26.03
C GLN A 63 -9.41 -8.37 26.03
N CYS A 64 -9.02 -7.71 24.94
CA CYS A 64 -9.06 -6.25 24.83
C CYS A 64 -10.40 -5.70 24.34
N GLN A 65 -11.23 -6.52 23.67
CA GLN A 65 -12.55 -6.13 23.15
C GLN A 65 -12.50 -4.80 22.39
N TYR A 66 -11.69 -4.76 21.33
CA TYR A 66 -11.50 -3.59 20.46
C TYR A 66 -12.82 -3.23 19.75
N GLU A 67 -13.19 -1.95 19.77
CA GLU A 67 -14.37 -1.44 19.08
C GLU A 67 -14.14 -1.26 17.58
N THR A 68 -12.89 -1.00 17.20
CA THR A 68 -12.46 -0.80 15.81
C THR A 68 -11.00 -1.20 15.65
N TYR A 69 -10.58 -1.50 14.42
CA TYR A 69 -9.18 -1.69 14.04
C TYR A 69 -8.62 -0.49 13.25
N ASN A 70 -9.37 0.60 13.19
CA ASN A 70 -9.02 1.83 12.48
C ASN A 70 -8.42 2.87 13.45
N TYR A 71 -7.39 2.45 14.18
CA TYR A 71 -6.69 3.28 15.18
C TYR A 71 -5.18 3.11 15.05
N TYR A 72 -4.39 3.95 15.70
CA TYR A 72 -2.93 3.82 15.77
C TYR A 72 -2.45 4.24 17.16
N VAL A 73 -1.21 3.89 17.51
CA VAL A 73 -0.53 4.38 18.71
C VAL A 73 0.42 5.53 18.37
N GLN A 74 0.57 6.47 19.29
CA GLN A 74 1.52 7.58 19.17
C GLN A 74 2.94 7.08 19.46
N GLU A 75 3.70 6.77 18.42
CA GLU A 75 5.09 6.32 18.54
C GLU A 75 6.06 7.51 18.59
N GLY A 76 6.53 7.86 19.79
CA GLY A 76 7.56 8.88 19.99
C GLY A 76 7.10 10.33 19.77
N LYS A 77 8.06 11.26 19.72
CA LYS A 77 7.80 12.71 19.54
C LYS A 77 7.49 13.11 18.09
N GLN A 78 7.71 12.21 17.13
CA GLN A 78 7.46 12.48 15.72
C GLN A 78 6.09 11.93 15.33
N TYR A 79 5.15 12.83 15.05
CA TYR A 79 3.74 12.57 14.70
C TYR A 79 3.53 11.82 13.38
N THR A 80 4.52 11.10 12.85
CA THR A 80 4.66 10.90 11.41
C THR A 80 4.17 9.56 10.89
N SER A 81 3.84 8.56 11.71
CA SER A 81 3.26 7.31 11.18
C SER A 81 2.01 6.85 11.92
N LYS A 82 0.85 7.13 11.32
CA LYS A 82 -0.47 6.72 11.81
C LYS A 82 -0.83 5.33 11.27
N ARG A 83 -0.06 4.33 11.67
CA ARG A 83 -0.17 2.97 11.12
C ARG A 83 -1.22 2.14 11.86
N PRO A 84 -2.30 1.70 11.20
CA PRO A 84 -3.30 0.86 11.85
C PRO A 84 -2.84 -0.60 12.04
N PRO A 85 -3.48 -1.39 12.92
CA PRO A 85 -3.23 -2.83 13.03
C PRO A 85 -3.06 -3.57 11.70
N ILE A 86 -3.92 -3.28 10.71
CA ILE A 86 -3.84 -3.92 9.38
C ILE A 86 -2.53 -3.62 8.64
N PHE A 87 -1.94 -2.43 8.83
CA PHE A 87 -0.63 -2.10 8.25
C PHE A 87 0.43 -3.12 8.65
N TYR A 88 0.52 -3.46 9.95
CA TYR A 88 1.56 -4.37 10.45
C TYR A 88 1.36 -5.81 9.93
N ALA A 89 0.12 -6.27 9.79
CA ALA A 89 -0.19 -7.57 9.19
C ALA A 89 0.24 -7.62 7.71
N ILE A 90 -0.03 -6.57 6.95
CA ILE A 90 0.31 -6.48 5.52
C ILE A 90 1.82 -6.29 5.31
N ALA A 91 2.47 -5.44 6.12
CA ALA A 91 3.91 -5.20 6.08
C ALA A 91 4.73 -6.49 6.27
N THR A 92 4.20 -7.42 7.05
CA THR A 92 4.83 -8.72 7.33
C THR A 92 4.32 -9.84 6.41
N ASN A 93 3.53 -9.52 5.38
CA ASN A 93 2.85 -10.47 4.48
C ASN A 93 2.00 -11.52 5.24
N ASN A 94 1.53 -11.22 6.46
CA ASN A 94 0.67 -12.13 7.21
C ASN A 94 -0.80 -11.95 6.79
N PHE A 95 -1.11 -12.41 5.58
CA PHE A 95 -2.44 -12.24 4.98
C PHE A 95 -3.55 -12.97 5.73
N LYS A 96 -3.23 -14.00 6.52
CA LYS A 96 -4.20 -14.67 7.40
C LYS A 96 -4.75 -13.71 8.45
N ILE A 97 -3.86 -12.92 9.06
CA ILE A 97 -4.25 -11.89 10.03
C ILE A 97 -4.88 -10.69 9.32
N ALA A 98 -4.32 -10.25 8.20
CA ALA A 98 -4.90 -9.13 7.45
C ALA A 98 -6.36 -9.43 7.03
N ASN A 99 -6.64 -10.64 6.53
CA ASN A 99 -7.99 -11.10 6.24
C ASN A 99 -8.88 -11.11 7.48
N PHE A 100 -8.36 -11.60 8.61
CA PHE A 100 -9.10 -11.58 9.87
C PHE A 100 -9.48 -10.14 10.26
N LEU A 101 -8.56 -9.18 10.16
CA LEU A 101 -8.83 -7.78 10.47
C LEU A 101 -9.86 -7.16 9.50
N LEU A 102 -9.73 -7.41 8.19
CA LEU A 102 -10.68 -6.93 7.17
C LEU A 102 -12.10 -7.46 7.40
N ILE A 103 -12.24 -8.77 7.69
CA ILE A 103 -13.54 -9.39 7.99
C ILE A 103 -14.18 -8.77 9.24
N ASN A 104 -13.37 -8.27 10.17
CA ASN A 104 -13.83 -7.55 11.36
C ASN A 104 -13.79 -6.02 11.16
N ASN A 105 -14.06 -5.53 9.95
CA ASN A 105 -14.25 -4.12 9.61
C ASN A 105 -13.01 -3.21 9.75
N ALA A 106 -11.79 -3.76 9.68
CA ALA A 106 -10.62 -2.93 9.41
C ALA A 106 -10.73 -2.30 8.01
N ASP A 107 -10.47 -1.00 7.90
CA ASP A 107 -10.53 -0.26 6.66
C ASP A 107 -9.15 -0.22 6.00
N ILE A 108 -9.01 -0.85 4.83
CA ILE A 108 -7.78 -0.80 4.04
C ILE A 108 -7.46 0.60 3.52
N ASN A 109 -8.48 1.46 3.39
CA ASN A 109 -8.36 2.85 2.95
C ASN A 109 -8.28 3.84 4.11
N TYR A 110 -8.08 3.37 5.34
CA TYR A 110 -8.01 4.21 6.53
C TYR A 110 -7.01 5.37 6.33
N LYS A 111 -7.47 6.60 6.63
CA LYS A 111 -6.70 7.84 6.43
C LYS A 111 -6.18 8.00 4.99
N GLU A 112 -7.08 7.93 4.02
CA GLU A 112 -6.79 8.25 2.62
C GLU A 112 -5.65 7.41 2.03
N ASN A 113 -5.65 6.10 2.32
CA ASN A 113 -4.66 5.15 1.81
C ASN A 113 -3.22 5.41 2.28
N ALA A 114 -3.05 6.03 3.45
CA ALA A 114 -1.75 6.14 4.12
C ALA A 114 -1.02 4.80 4.23
N LEU A 115 -1.74 3.67 4.25
CA LEU A 115 -1.17 2.33 4.32
C LEU A 115 -0.19 2.02 3.18
N ILE A 116 -0.58 2.19 1.92
CA ILE A 116 0.29 1.81 0.79
C ILE A 116 1.46 2.78 0.64
N TYR A 117 1.20 4.06 0.93
CA TYR A 117 2.21 5.10 0.98
C TYR A 117 3.26 4.81 2.06
N ASP A 118 2.82 4.50 3.29
CA ASP A 118 3.72 4.15 4.40
C ASP A 118 4.52 2.88 4.09
N LEU A 119 3.89 1.86 3.50
CA LEU A 119 4.62 0.65 3.10
C LEU A 119 5.74 0.99 2.10
N PHE A 120 5.45 1.84 1.12
CA PHE A 120 6.42 2.29 0.14
C PHE A 120 7.53 3.12 0.80
N LYS A 121 7.19 4.17 1.53
CA LYS A 121 8.14 5.07 2.20
C LYS A 121 9.06 4.34 3.19
N HIS A 122 8.56 3.31 3.87
CA HIS A 122 9.33 2.52 4.84
C HIS A 122 9.98 1.27 4.26
N GLN A 123 9.99 1.11 2.94
CA GLN A 123 10.59 -0.03 2.25
C GLN A 123 9.98 -1.40 2.62
N LEU A 124 8.72 -1.40 3.06
CA LEU A 124 7.98 -2.61 3.43
C LEU A 124 7.08 -3.11 2.29
N LEU A 125 6.88 -2.30 1.24
CA LEU A 125 6.16 -2.70 0.04
C LEU A 125 6.95 -3.76 -0.74
N ASN A 126 6.27 -4.80 -1.16
CA ASN A 126 6.83 -5.87 -1.99
C ASN A 126 5.76 -6.40 -2.93
N LYS A 127 6.15 -7.25 -3.88
CA LYS A 127 5.22 -7.79 -4.88
C LYS A 127 4.04 -8.56 -4.27
N SER A 128 4.27 -9.23 -3.14
CA SER A 128 3.25 -10.04 -2.46
C SER A 128 2.20 -9.15 -1.79
N ASN A 129 2.62 -8.23 -0.93
CA ASN A 129 1.66 -7.35 -0.27
C ASN A 129 1.00 -6.35 -1.23
N LEU A 130 1.70 -5.86 -2.26
CA LEU A 130 1.09 -4.99 -3.26
C LEU A 130 -0.09 -5.67 -3.95
N LYS A 131 0.09 -6.93 -4.41
CA LYS A 131 -1.00 -7.70 -5.02
C LYS A 131 -2.15 -7.93 -4.05
N TYR A 132 -1.83 -8.28 -2.80
CA TYR A 132 -2.83 -8.48 -1.76
C TYR A 132 -3.66 -7.21 -1.52
N ILE A 133 -2.99 -6.07 -1.35
CA ILE A 133 -3.63 -4.77 -1.11
C ILE A 133 -4.56 -4.38 -2.26
N LEU A 134 -4.09 -4.55 -3.50
CA LEU A 134 -4.88 -4.29 -4.71
C LEU A 134 -6.15 -5.16 -4.73
N SER A 135 -6.02 -6.47 -4.47
CA SER A 135 -7.16 -7.39 -4.40
C SER A 135 -8.12 -7.14 -3.22
N SER A 136 -7.67 -6.41 -2.21
CA SER A 136 -8.43 -6.13 -0.99
C SER A 136 -9.24 -4.83 -1.07
N GLY A 137 -9.29 -4.19 -2.24
CA GLY A 137 -10.14 -3.01 -2.48
C GLY A 137 -9.52 -1.66 -2.10
N ILE A 138 -8.18 -1.57 -2.13
CA ILE A 138 -7.53 -0.25 -1.98
C ILE A 138 -7.90 0.68 -3.14
N ARG A 139 -8.02 1.97 -2.84
CA ARG A 139 -8.12 3.03 -3.86
C ARG A 139 -6.72 3.58 -4.14
N ILE A 140 -6.29 3.54 -5.38
CA ILE A 140 -5.03 4.18 -5.79
C ILE A 140 -5.32 5.62 -6.22
N PHE A 141 -4.60 6.57 -5.65
CA PHE A 141 -4.68 8.00 -6.00
C PHE A 141 -3.51 8.41 -6.89
N ASP A 142 -3.71 9.46 -7.68
CA ASP A 142 -2.67 10.01 -8.57
C ASP A 142 -1.38 10.32 -7.81
N ASN A 143 -1.48 10.91 -6.62
CA ASN A 143 -0.32 11.25 -5.79
C ASN A 143 0.56 10.02 -5.48
N PHE A 144 -0.04 8.84 -5.30
CA PHE A 144 0.73 7.62 -5.09
C PHE A 144 1.38 7.11 -6.38
N ILE A 145 0.76 7.36 -7.55
CA ILE A 145 1.40 7.07 -8.84
C ILE A 145 2.61 7.97 -9.06
N ILE A 146 2.49 9.26 -8.72
CA ILE A 146 3.58 10.25 -8.83
C ILE A 146 4.81 9.79 -8.03
N GLU A 147 4.63 9.15 -6.89
CA GLU A 147 5.73 8.54 -6.10
C GLU A 147 6.54 7.48 -6.87
N PHE A 148 6.05 6.93 -7.98
CA PHE A 148 6.85 6.07 -8.88
C PHE A 148 7.48 6.83 -10.04
N LEU A 149 6.93 8.00 -10.40
CA LEU A 149 7.38 8.81 -11.52
C LEU A 149 8.59 9.68 -11.16
N ILE A 150 8.67 10.18 -9.93
CA ILE A 150 9.78 11.04 -9.45
C ILE A 150 11.12 10.28 -9.52
N SER A 151 12.09 10.69 -10.33
CA SER A 151 13.43 10.09 -10.29
C SER A 151 14.22 10.63 -9.08
N ASN A 152 14.76 9.75 -8.23
CA ASN A 152 15.76 10.00 -7.17
C ASN A 152 15.68 11.19 -6.17
N ILE A 153 14.66 12.05 -6.15
CA ILE A 153 14.69 13.26 -5.29
C ILE A 153 14.56 12.97 -3.78
N TYR A 154 13.99 11.82 -3.40
CA TYR A 154 13.88 11.44 -1.99
C TYR A 154 14.58 10.10 -1.77
N SER A 155 15.38 10.06 -0.71
CA SER A 155 16.25 9.00 -0.18
C SER A 155 15.57 7.66 0.12
N ILE A 156 14.72 7.18 -0.77
CA ILE A 156 14.05 5.89 -0.70
C ILE A 156 14.93 4.90 -1.45
N GLU A 157 15.54 3.95 -0.74
CA GLU A 157 16.51 2.98 -1.28
C GLU A 157 15.89 1.96 -2.27
N TYR A 158 14.65 2.16 -2.71
CA TYR A 158 14.13 1.39 -3.83
C TYR A 158 14.83 1.80 -5.12
N ASN A 159 15.59 0.86 -5.69
CA ASN A 159 16.14 1.06 -7.01
C ASN A 159 15.02 1.28 -8.05
N THR A 160 15.36 2.00 -9.11
CA THR A 160 14.44 2.36 -10.20
C THR A 160 13.69 1.13 -10.76
N ILE A 161 14.36 -0.02 -10.87
CA ILE A 161 13.75 -1.26 -11.39
C ILE A 161 12.60 -1.72 -10.50
N GLN A 162 12.78 -1.72 -9.17
CA GLN A 162 11.77 -2.16 -8.23
C GLN A 162 10.55 -1.22 -8.23
N ARG A 163 10.77 0.09 -8.31
CA ARG A 163 9.69 1.09 -8.41
C ARG A 163 8.86 0.88 -9.68
N MET A 164 9.53 0.65 -10.81
CA MET A 164 8.86 0.35 -12.08
C MET A 164 8.08 -0.96 -12.04
N ASN A 165 8.63 -1.99 -11.40
CA ASN A 165 7.91 -3.24 -11.20
C ASN A 165 6.61 -3.05 -10.38
N PHE A 166 6.62 -2.18 -9.38
CA PHE A 166 5.40 -1.85 -8.63
C PHE A 166 4.39 -1.08 -9.48
N LEU A 167 4.84 -0.07 -10.23
CA LEU A 167 3.99 0.66 -11.18
C LEU A 167 3.35 -0.29 -12.21
N GLU A 168 4.14 -1.21 -12.78
CA GLU A 168 3.61 -2.22 -13.71
C GLU A 168 2.55 -3.11 -13.06
N ILE A 169 2.75 -3.54 -11.82
CA ILE A 169 1.75 -4.36 -11.10
C ILE A 169 0.45 -3.58 -10.90
N ILE A 170 0.54 -2.31 -10.53
CA ILE A 170 -0.64 -1.44 -10.31
C ILE A 170 -1.39 -1.24 -11.63
N LEU A 171 -0.70 -0.80 -12.68
CA LEU A 171 -1.32 -0.56 -13.99
C LEU A 171 -1.92 -1.84 -14.55
N LYS A 172 -1.23 -2.97 -14.44
CA LYS A 172 -1.75 -4.28 -14.87
C LYS A 172 -3.01 -4.69 -14.10
N TYR A 173 -3.08 -4.40 -12.79
CA TYR A 173 -4.25 -4.75 -11.98
C TYR A 173 -5.50 -3.98 -12.43
N TYR A 174 -5.37 -2.71 -12.77
CA TYR A 174 -6.49 -1.89 -13.25
C TYR A 174 -6.69 -1.95 -14.77
N TYR A 175 -5.87 -2.72 -15.48
CA TYR A 175 -5.96 -2.86 -16.93
C TYR A 175 -7.21 -3.66 -17.34
N PHE A 176 -7.60 -4.70 -16.59
CA PHE A 176 -8.81 -5.49 -16.80
C PHE A 176 -9.46 -5.89 -15.47
N ASP A 177 -10.76 -5.63 -15.29
CA ASP A 177 -11.50 -6.12 -14.13
C ASP A 177 -11.88 -7.60 -14.22
N ASN A 178 -12.16 -8.23 -13.10
CA ASN A 178 -12.74 -9.57 -13.05
C ASN A 178 -14.12 -9.62 -13.74
N ASP A 179 -14.93 -8.57 -13.65
CA ASP A 179 -16.23 -8.51 -14.33
C ASP A 179 -16.07 -8.52 -15.84
N PHE A 180 -15.05 -7.86 -16.36
CA PHE A 180 -14.66 -7.96 -17.77
C PHE A 180 -14.23 -9.36 -18.17
N ILE A 181 -13.38 -9.98 -17.35
CA ILE A 181 -12.90 -11.33 -17.60
C ILE A 181 -14.08 -12.29 -17.61
N ILE A 182 -15.02 -12.16 -16.67
CA ILE A 182 -16.27 -12.95 -16.62
C ILE A 182 -17.13 -12.67 -17.86
N LYS A 183 -17.26 -11.41 -18.29
CA LYS A 183 -17.99 -11.03 -19.51
C LYS A 183 -17.37 -11.68 -20.75
N LEU A 184 -16.05 -11.68 -20.88
CA LEU A 184 -15.35 -12.37 -21.97
C LEU A 184 -15.54 -13.89 -21.92
N LEU A 185 -15.43 -14.49 -20.73
CA LEU A 185 -15.68 -15.92 -20.53
C LEU A 185 -17.12 -16.32 -20.85
N TYR A 186 -18.09 -15.47 -20.53
CA TYR A 186 -19.50 -15.67 -20.85
C TYR A 186 -19.74 -15.61 -22.36
N ILE A 187 -19.17 -14.61 -23.06
CA ILE A 187 -19.24 -14.50 -24.53
C ILE A 187 -18.66 -15.75 -25.19
N PHE A 188 -17.48 -16.19 -24.73
CA PHE A 188 -16.83 -17.41 -25.21
C PHE A 188 -17.69 -18.66 -24.97
N LYS A 189 -18.20 -18.83 -23.74
CA LYS A 189 -19.06 -19.96 -23.36
C LYS A 189 -20.32 -20.06 -24.24
N ASN A 190 -20.89 -18.92 -24.63
CA ASN A 190 -22.09 -18.88 -25.46
C ASN A 190 -21.80 -18.92 -26.97
N LYS A 191 -20.54 -19.12 -27.39
CA LYS A 191 -20.11 -19.15 -28.80
C LYS A 191 -20.50 -17.91 -29.59
N ASN A 192 -20.65 -16.76 -28.92
CA ASN A 192 -20.90 -15.50 -29.59
C ASN A 192 -19.61 -15.02 -30.25
N SER A 193 -19.60 -14.86 -31.57
CA SER A 193 -18.44 -14.31 -32.28
C SER A 193 -18.36 -12.80 -32.03
N LEU A 194 -17.24 -12.33 -31.49
CA LEU A 194 -16.91 -10.90 -31.45
C LEU A 194 -16.14 -10.54 -32.72
N SER A 195 -16.55 -9.45 -33.38
CA SER A 195 -15.68 -8.82 -34.38
C SER A 195 -14.51 -8.13 -33.67
N THR A 196 -13.37 -8.00 -34.37
CA THR A 196 -12.19 -7.30 -33.84
C THR A 196 -12.54 -5.89 -33.35
N LYS A 197 -13.40 -5.18 -34.08
CA LYS A 197 -13.87 -3.84 -33.71
C LYS A 197 -14.67 -3.85 -32.40
N HIS A 198 -15.63 -4.77 -32.23
CA HIS A 198 -16.39 -4.87 -30.99
C HIS A 198 -15.54 -5.32 -29.80
N LEU A 199 -14.55 -6.19 -30.01
CA LEU A 199 -13.61 -6.55 -28.95
C LEU A 199 -12.78 -5.33 -28.51
N GLN A 200 -12.31 -4.52 -29.46
CA GLN A 200 -11.59 -3.28 -29.15
C GLN A 200 -12.47 -2.28 -28.39
N GLU A 201 -13.74 -2.11 -28.79
CA GLU A 201 -14.70 -1.26 -28.07
C GLU A 201 -14.97 -1.76 -26.64
N LEU A 202 -15.07 -3.08 -26.44
CA LEU A 202 -15.22 -3.68 -25.12
C LEU A 202 -14.00 -3.44 -24.22
N LEU A 203 -12.79 -3.58 -24.77
CA LEU A 203 -11.55 -3.35 -24.04
C LEU A 203 -11.42 -1.88 -23.59
N ILE A 204 -11.71 -0.93 -24.49
CA ILE A 204 -11.62 0.52 -24.21
C ILE A 204 -12.53 0.95 -23.06
N ASN A 205 -13.70 0.32 -22.90
CA ASN A 205 -14.69 0.69 -21.88
C ASN A 205 -14.39 0.12 -20.48
N GLU A 206 -13.37 -0.72 -20.33
CA GLU A 206 -13.10 -1.45 -19.08
C GLU A 206 -12.03 -0.81 -18.19
N HIS A 207 -11.30 0.19 -18.68
CA HIS A 207 -10.14 0.72 -17.98
C HIS A 207 -10.54 1.46 -16.69
N LYS A 208 -10.25 0.83 -15.54
CA LYS A 208 -10.49 1.40 -14.21
C LYS A 208 -9.51 2.52 -13.85
N ILE A 209 -8.34 2.55 -14.48
CA ILE A 209 -7.39 3.65 -14.41
C ILE A 209 -7.12 4.17 -15.81
N VAL A 210 -7.33 5.48 -16.00
CA VAL A 210 -6.98 6.17 -17.23
C VAL A 210 -5.64 6.83 -16.99
N ILE A 211 -4.62 6.44 -17.75
CA ILE A 211 -3.32 7.11 -17.71
C ILE A 211 -3.52 8.55 -18.17
N LYS A 212 -3.05 9.50 -17.37
CA LYS A 212 -3.29 10.94 -17.56
C LYS A 212 -2.11 11.61 -18.25
N ASP A 213 -2.38 12.74 -18.91
CA ASP A 213 -1.31 13.55 -19.51
C ASP A 213 -0.35 14.07 -18.43
N GLU A 214 -0.87 14.35 -17.22
CA GLU A 214 -0.09 14.76 -16.04
C GLU A 214 1.01 13.75 -15.70
N TRP A 215 0.73 12.44 -15.78
CA TRP A 215 1.73 11.41 -15.49
C TRP A 215 2.87 11.39 -16.52
N TYR A 216 2.56 11.70 -17.78
CA TYR A 216 3.59 11.87 -18.80
C TYR A 216 4.40 13.14 -18.57
N LYS A 217 3.76 14.25 -18.18
CA LYS A 217 4.44 15.49 -17.82
C LYS A 217 5.40 15.26 -16.66
N ASP A 218 4.94 14.66 -15.56
CA ASP A 218 5.76 14.37 -14.39
C ASP A 218 6.93 13.45 -14.75
N ALA A 219 6.67 12.38 -15.51
CA ALA A 219 7.74 11.48 -15.94
C ALA A 219 8.76 12.16 -16.87
N CYS A 220 8.36 13.15 -17.67
CA CYS A 220 9.29 13.96 -18.48
C CYS A 220 10.07 14.95 -17.60
N TYR A 221 9.37 15.66 -16.70
CA TYR A 221 9.96 16.65 -15.80
C TYR A 221 11.07 16.04 -14.93
N TYR A 222 10.84 14.81 -14.43
CA TYR A 222 11.83 14.05 -13.67
C TYR A 222 12.72 13.14 -14.53
N GLU A 223 12.69 13.27 -15.86
CA GLU A 223 13.50 12.47 -16.81
C GLU A 223 13.42 10.94 -16.63
N ASN A 224 12.30 10.44 -16.10
CA ASN A 224 12.12 9.04 -15.79
C ASN A 224 11.70 8.27 -17.05
N ASN A 225 12.67 8.01 -17.93
CA ASN A 225 12.46 7.27 -19.17
C ASN A 225 11.91 5.84 -18.95
N ASN A 226 12.19 5.22 -17.80
CA ASN A 226 11.61 3.92 -17.48
C ASN A 226 10.12 4.02 -17.15
N ALA A 227 9.70 5.05 -16.42
CA ALA A 227 8.29 5.33 -16.20
C ALA A 227 7.57 5.61 -17.52
N LEU A 228 8.15 6.42 -18.42
CA LEU A 228 7.59 6.67 -19.75
C LEU A 228 7.34 5.36 -20.53
N LYS A 229 8.29 4.43 -20.50
CA LYS A 229 8.13 3.10 -21.14
C LYS A 229 6.98 2.31 -20.52
N VAL A 230 6.88 2.29 -19.19
CA VAL A 230 5.80 1.60 -18.47
C VAL A 230 4.44 2.22 -18.79
N LEU A 231 4.32 3.56 -18.74
CA LEU A 231 3.09 4.27 -19.07
C LEU A 231 2.68 4.00 -20.52
N LEU A 232 3.58 4.17 -21.49
CA LEU A 232 3.32 3.87 -22.90
C LEU A 232 2.89 2.41 -23.13
N LYS A 233 3.38 1.45 -22.34
CA LYS A 233 3.00 0.05 -22.48
C LYS A 233 1.53 -0.22 -22.09
N TYR A 234 1.01 0.49 -21.08
CA TYR A 234 -0.33 0.26 -20.54
C TYR A 234 -1.37 1.29 -20.97
N ASP A 235 -0.96 2.42 -21.57
CA ASP A 235 -1.90 3.40 -22.11
C ASP A 235 -2.60 2.82 -23.36
N ILE A 236 -3.89 3.05 -23.53
CA ILE A 236 -4.63 2.60 -24.73
C ILE A 236 -4.73 3.66 -25.82
N ARG A 237 -4.36 4.91 -25.52
CA ARG A 237 -4.40 6.01 -26.49
C ARG A 237 -3.35 5.80 -27.59
N ASN A 238 -3.55 6.48 -28.72
CA ASN A 238 -2.71 6.38 -29.90
C ASN A 238 -1.24 6.70 -29.56
N LYS A 239 -0.31 5.81 -29.93
CA LYS A 239 1.11 5.94 -29.57
C LYS A 239 1.79 7.10 -30.27
N ASP A 240 1.48 7.38 -31.53
CA ASP A 240 2.08 8.47 -32.28
C ASP A 240 1.68 9.83 -31.69
N GLU A 241 0.41 9.97 -31.28
CA GLU A 241 -0.07 11.15 -30.57
C GLU A 241 0.59 11.33 -29.21
N LEU A 242 0.71 10.24 -28.44
CA LEU A 242 1.39 10.26 -27.14
C LEU A 242 2.87 10.62 -27.27
N LEU A 243 3.57 10.10 -28.27
CA LEU A 243 4.98 10.42 -28.52
C LEU A 243 5.17 11.91 -28.84
N LYS A 244 4.31 12.50 -29.68
CA LYS A 244 4.32 13.95 -29.95
C LYS A 244 4.08 14.78 -28.68
N LYS A 245 3.16 14.34 -27.81
CA LYS A 245 2.93 14.99 -26.51
C LYS A 245 4.16 14.90 -25.61
N ILE A 246 4.77 13.72 -25.49
CA ILE A 246 6.01 13.51 -24.72
C ILE A 246 7.12 14.44 -25.22
N GLU A 247 7.32 14.54 -26.54
CA GLU A 247 8.28 15.48 -27.12
C GLU A 247 7.97 16.93 -26.77
N SER A 248 6.70 17.32 -26.72
CA SER A 248 6.29 18.66 -26.29
C SER A 248 6.56 18.90 -24.80
N TYR A 249 6.34 17.90 -23.94
CA TYR A 249 6.57 18.02 -22.50
C TYR A 249 8.05 18.09 -22.15
N LYS A 250 8.92 17.40 -22.90
CA LYS A 250 10.37 17.48 -22.75
C LYS A 250 10.97 18.86 -23.11
N LYS A 251 10.22 19.72 -23.81
CA LYS A 251 10.65 21.08 -24.16
C LYS A 251 10.28 22.13 -23.10
N LEU A 252 9.47 21.75 -22.12
CA LEU A 252 9.17 22.57 -20.96
C LEU A 252 10.31 22.35 -19.94
N ASP A 253 10.77 23.41 -19.28
CA ASP A 253 11.92 23.40 -18.37
C ASP A 253 12.01 22.11 -17.55
N THR A 254 13.16 21.45 -17.63
CA THR A 254 13.44 20.22 -16.90
C THR A 254 13.93 20.53 -15.49
N TYR A 255 13.91 19.54 -14.60
CA TYR A 255 14.42 19.71 -13.23
C TYR A 255 15.85 20.25 -13.19
N TYR A 256 16.72 19.82 -14.11
CA TYR A 256 18.12 20.25 -14.16
C TYR A 256 18.29 21.70 -14.64
N ASP A 257 17.41 22.19 -15.53
CA ASP A 257 17.43 23.58 -15.99
C ASP A 257 17.15 24.56 -14.83
N LEU A 258 16.44 24.13 -13.78
CA LEU A 258 16.18 24.92 -12.59
C LEU A 258 17.31 24.84 -11.56
N GLU A 259 17.97 23.69 -11.37
CA GLU A 259 19.11 23.57 -10.45
C GLU A 259 20.33 24.39 -10.92
N GLU A 260 20.64 24.43 -12.23
CA GLU A 260 21.75 25.27 -12.74
C GLU A 260 21.49 26.77 -12.52
N ASN A 261 20.24 27.23 -12.66
CA ASN A 261 19.87 28.63 -12.45
C ASN A 261 19.94 29.10 -10.98
N PHE A 262 19.99 28.20 -10.00
CA PHE A 262 20.17 28.59 -8.58
C PHE A 262 21.64 28.77 -8.20
N TYR A 263 22.61 28.22 -8.95
CA TYR A 263 24.04 28.38 -8.67
C TYR A 263 24.67 29.62 -9.30
N ASP A 264 24.00 30.24 -10.28
CA ASP A 264 24.48 31.46 -10.96
C ASP A 264 24.03 32.78 -10.31
N LEU A 265 23.33 32.74 -9.17
CA LEU A 265 22.84 33.93 -8.44
C LEU A 265 23.72 34.37 -7.25
N ASP A 266 24.85 33.70 -7.00
CA ASP A 266 25.78 33.99 -5.89
C ASP A 266 27.21 34.32 -6.33
N HIS A 267 27.39 35.08 -7.43
CA HIS A 267 28.68 35.70 -7.82
C HIS A 267 28.56 37.19 -8.15
#